data_AF-A0A8C9FV50-F1
#
_entry.id   AF-A0A8C9FV50-F1
#
_cell.length_a   1.000
_cell.length_b   1.000
_cell.length_c   1.000
_cell.angle_alpha   90.00
_cell.angle_beta   90.00
_cell.angle_gamma   90.00
#
_symmetry.space_group_name_H-M   'P 1'
#
loop_
_entity.id
_entity.type
_entity.pdbx_description
1 polymer ?
#
loop_
_entity_poly.entity_id
_entity_poly.type
_entity_poly.pdbx_seq_one_letter_code
_entity_poly.pdbx_strand_id
1 'polypeptide(L)' 'MIDSVKMRRQCMLDFYSHYEHLCAVQGSVPLKAVKANLTQGTLDLTVDSIKAADWTPLLDAIRHDKTLTSVGIRSFHQ' A
#
# COMPACT_ATOMS: atom_id res chain seq x y z
N MET A 1 -22.07 -22.07 0.01
CA MET A 1 -22.25 -20.61 -0.07
C MET A 1 -21.39 -19.88 0.97
N ILE A 2 -20.07 -20.11 1.02
CA ILE A 2 -19.19 -19.52 2.05
C ILE A 2 -18.09 -18.62 1.44
N ASP A 3 -17.88 -18.68 0.12
CA ASP A 3 -16.86 -17.88 -0.58
C ASP A 3 -17.11 -16.37 -0.59
N SER A 4 -18.37 -15.95 -0.67
CA SER A 4 -18.69 -14.51 -0.81
C SER A 4 -18.45 -13.71 0.47
N VAL A 5 -18.50 -14.34 1.65
CA VAL A 5 -18.28 -13.65 2.93
C VAL A 5 -16.78 -13.50 3.22
N LYS A 6 -15.96 -14.48 2.78
CA LYS A 6 -14.49 -14.39 2.84
C LYS A 6 -13.97 -13.32 1.88
N MET A 7 -14.49 -13.26 0.65
CA MET A 7 -14.16 -12.17 -0.28
C MET A 7 -14.62 -10.80 0.23
N ARG A 8 -15.82 -10.69 0.83
CA ARG A 8 -16.29 -9.41 1.38
C ARG A 8 -15.50 -8.96 2.62
N ARG A 9 -14.96 -9.89 3.41
CA ARG A 9 -14.04 -9.56 4.52
C ARG A 9 -12.61 -9.26 4.05
N GLN A 10 -12.16 -9.85 2.94
CA GLN A 10 -10.89 -9.52 2.31
C GLN A 10 -10.93 -8.12 1.68
N CYS A 11 -12.00 -7.78 0.95
CA CYS A 11 -12.19 -6.42 0.40
C CYS A 11 -12.34 -5.32 1.45
N MET A 12 -12.58 -5.65 2.71
CA MET A 12 -12.72 -4.68 3.81
C MET A 12 -11.38 -4.38 4.50
N LEU A 13 -10.29 -5.03 4.08
CA LEU A 13 -8.96 -4.97 4.70
C LEU A 13 -7.80 -4.95 3.69
N ASP A 14 -8.08 -4.77 2.39
CA ASP A 14 -7.02 -4.59 1.40
C ASP A 14 -6.38 -3.21 1.60
N PHE A 15 -5.25 -3.16 2.29
CA PHE A 15 -4.35 -1.99 2.40
C PHE A 15 -4.25 -1.22 1.08
N TYR A 16 -4.18 -1.97 -0.02
CA TYR A 16 -4.09 -1.44 -1.37
C TYR A 16 -5.32 -0.62 -1.79
N SER A 17 -6.54 -1.03 -1.43
CA SER A 17 -7.77 -0.28 -1.76
C SER A 17 -7.85 1.02 -0.96
N HIS A 18 -7.42 1.01 0.31
CA HIS A 18 -7.34 2.23 1.12
C HIS A 18 -6.28 3.19 0.56
N TYR A 19 -5.11 2.66 0.19
CA TYR A 19 -4.05 3.43 -0.46
C TYR A 19 -4.47 4.00 -1.82
N GLU A 20 -5.16 3.23 -2.66
CA GLU A 20 -5.69 3.69 -3.94
C GLU A 20 -6.68 4.86 -3.77
N HIS A 21 -7.55 4.76 -2.76
CA HIS A 21 -8.46 5.85 -2.40
C HIS A 21 -7.70 7.09 -1.90
N LEU A 22 -6.69 6.93 -1.03
CA LEU A 22 -5.85 8.04 -0.56
C LEU A 22 -5.08 8.70 -1.70
N CYS A 23 -4.56 7.91 -2.65
CA CYS A 23 -3.95 8.42 -3.88
C CYS A 23 -4.93 9.29 -4.66
N ALA A 24 -6.15 8.78 -4.90
CA ALA A 24 -7.18 9.52 -5.64
C ALA A 24 -7.57 10.84 -4.95
N VAL A 25 -7.67 10.86 -3.62
CA VAL A 25 -7.98 12.07 -2.83
C VAL A 25 -6.85 13.09 -2.88
N GLN A 26 -5.59 12.63 -2.88
CA GLN A 26 -4.41 13.51 -2.88
C GLN A 26 -3.90 13.87 -4.29
N GLY A 27 -4.55 13.36 -5.34
CA GLY A 27 -4.16 13.60 -6.73
C GLY A 27 -2.90 12.84 -7.18
N SER A 28 -2.57 11.76 -6.46
CA SER A 28 -1.44 10.87 -6.69
C SER A 28 -1.89 9.56 -7.34
N VAL A 29 -0.95 8.84 -7.96
CA VAL A 29 -1.27 7.61 -8.71
C VAL A 29 -0.85 6.40 -7.90
N PRO A 30 -1.71 5.38 -7.71
CA PRO A 30 -1.37 4.21 -6.92
C PRO A 30 -0.16 3.50 -7.52
N LEU A 31 0.90 3.38 -6.72
CA LEU A 31 2.13 2.74 -7.13
C LEU A 31 1.95 1.23 -7.22
N LYS A 32 2.18 0.69 -8.44
CA LYS A 32 2.22 -0.76 -8.66
C LYS A 32 3.30 -1.43 -7.81
N ALA A 33 4.38 -0.72 -7.50
CA ALA A 33 5.43 -1.19 -6.61
C ALA A 33 4.89 -1.47 -5.19
N VAL A 34 3.99 -0.64 -4.65
CA VAL A 34 3.37 -0.87 -3.34
C VAL A 34 2.55 -2.16 -3.37
N LYS A 35 1.77 -2.38 -4.45
CA LYS A 35 1.01 -3.62 -4.63
C LYS A 35 1.89 -4.86 -4.70
N ALA A 36 3.00 -4.77 -5.43
CA ALA A 36 3.90 -5.90 -5.68
C ALA A 36 4.75 -6.25 -4.46
N ASN A 37 5.08 -5.27 -3.61
CA ASN A 37 5.95 -5.45 -2.46
C ASN A 37 5.20 -5.53 -1.12
N LEU A 38 3.87 -5.50 -1.13
CA LEU A 38 3.05 -5.78 0.05
C LEU A 38 2.92 -7.29 0.22
N THR A 39 3.54 -7.86 1.25
CA THR A 39 3.50 -9.29 1.57
C THR A 39 3.19 -9.50 3.04
N GLN A 40 2.03 -10.10 3.35
CA GLN A 40 1.55 -10.46 4.71
C GLN A 40 2.19 -9.67 5.87
N GLY A 41 1.84 -8.39 5.99
CA GLY A 41 2.30 -7.54 7.09
C GLY A 41 3.74 -7.00 6.96
N THR A 42 4.40 -7.23 5.83
CA THR A 42 5.66 -6.57 5.47
C THR A 42 5.45 -5.74 4.21
N LEU A 43 5.90 -4.49 4.24
CA LEU A 43 5.88 -3.61 3.08
C LEU A 43 7.32 -3.23 2.73
N ASP A 44 7.79 -3.67 1.57
CA ASP A 44 9.09 -3.26 1.04
C ASP A 44 8.90 -2.18 -0.05
N LEU A 45 9.65 -1.08 -0.01
CA LEU A 45 9.46 0.02 -0.96
C LEU A 45 10.77 0.45 -1.56
N THR A 46 10.80 0.56 -2.89
CA THR A 46 11.94 1.12 -3.62
C THR A 46 11.74 2.61 -3.86
N VAL A 47 12.50 3.44 -3.14
CA VAL A 47 12.41 4.91 -3.14
C VAL A 47 12.56 5.50 -4.55
N ASP A 48 13.40 4.89 -5.40
CA ASP A 48 13.71 5.38 -6.76
C ASP A 48 12.48 5.43 -7.69
N SER A 49 11.48 4.59 -7.42
CA SER A 49 10.24 4.56 -8.21
C SER A 49 9.14 5.49 -7.69
N ILE A 50 9.35 6.11 -6.52
CA ILE A 50 8.33 6.85 -5.78
C ILE A 50 8.63 8.35 -5.90
N LYS A 51 7.71 9.09 -6.51
CA LYS A 51 7.83 10.55 -6.57
C LYS A 51 7.54 11.14 -5.20
N ALA A 52 8.14 12.30 -4.92
CA ALA A 52 7.91 13.04 -3.66
C ALA A 52 6.42 13.24 -3.32
N ALA A 53 5.58 13.47 -4.33
CA ALA A 53 4.12 13.63 -4.14
C ALA A 53 3.43 12.32 -3.73
N ASP A 54 3.91 11.18 -4.20
CA ASP A 54 3.30 9.86 -3.92
C ASP A 54 3.69 9.32 -2.53
N TRP A 55 4.69 9.93 -1.86
CA TRP A 55 5.05 9.61 -0.48
C TRP A 55 3.96 10.00 0.53
N THR A 56 3.23 11.08 0.29
CA THR A 56 2.21 11.57 1.23
C THR A 56 1.05 10.57 1.41
N PRO A 57 0.36 10.09 0.35
CA PRO A 57 -0.70 9.09 0.51
C PRO A 57 -0.15 7.74 0.96
N LEU A 58 1.11 7.43 0.65
CA LEU A 58 1.76 6.18 1.02
C LEU A 58 2.06 6.11 2.52
N LEU A 59 2.64 7.17 3.10
CA LEU A 59 2.90 7.24 4.53
C LEU A 59 1.61 7.27 5.33
N ASP A 60 0.57 7.93 4.83
CA ASP A 60 -0.73 7.98 5.50
C ASP A 60 -1.44 6.62 5.49
N ALA A 61 -1.35 5.88 4.37
CA ALA A 61 -1.81 4.50 4.29
C ALA A 61 -1.06 3.60 5.28
N ILE A 62 0.28 3.67 5.31
CA ILE A 62 1.11 2.90 6.25
C ILE A 62 0.76 3.22 7.70
N ARG A 63 0.50 4.51 8.00
CA ARG A 63 0.13 4.96 9.34
C ARG A 63 -1.24 4.43 9.78
N HIS A 64 -2.20 4.33 8.86
CA HIS A 64 -3.53 3.78 9.15
C HIS A 64 -3.56 2.26 9.19
N ASP A 65 -2.62 1.60 8.50
CA ASP A 65 -2.58 0.16 8.44
C ASP A 65 -1.96 -0.46 9.69
N LYS A 66 -2.80 -1.12 10.49
CA LYS A 66 -2.39 -1.82 11.71
C LYS A 66 -1.98 -3.28 11.47
N THR A 67 -1.99 -3.74 10.22
CA THR A 67 -1.60 -5.09 9.84
C THR A 67 -0.14 -5.17 9.44
N LEU A 68 0.47 -4.04 9.08
CA LEU A 68 1.89 -3.91 8.83
C LEU A 68 2.68 -4.08 10.13
N THR A 69 3.47 -5.15 10.17
CA THR A 69 4.41 -5.50 11.23
C THR A 69 5.80 -4.98 10.90
N SER A 70 6.16 -4.86 9.62
CA SER A 70 7.48 -4.42 9.17
C SER A 70 7.39 -3.55 7.92
N VAL A 71 8.22 -2.52 7.85
CA VAL A 71 8.34 -1.64 6.67
C VAL A 71 9.82 -1.53 6.30
N GLY A 72 10.16 -2.05 5.12
CA GLY A 72 11.48 -1.94 4.51
C GLY A 72 11.48 -0.83 3.48
N ILE A 73 12.44 0.08 3.56
CA ILE A 73 12.64 1.13 2.56
C ILE A 73 14.03 0.91 1.97
N ARG A 74 14.10 0.65 0.67
CA ARG A 74 15.33 0.42 -0.07
C ARG A 74 15.48 1.46 -1.17
N SER A 75 16.70 1.94 -1.38
CA SER A 75 17.05 2.70 -2.58
C SER A 75 17.97 1.82 -3.43
N PHE A 76 17.71 1.79 -4.73
CA PHE A 76 18.49 1.10 -5.73
C PHE A 76 19.21 2.15 -6.58
N HIS A 77 20.39 2.57 -6.12
CA HIS A 77 21.31 3.38 -6.91
C HIS A 77 22.15 2.43 -7.79
N GLN A 78 21.98 2.50 -9.12
CA GLN A 78 22.82 1.80 -10.09
C GLN A 78 23.81 2.76 -10.75
#